data_AF-A0A2X3C674-F1
#
_entry.id   AF-A0A2X3C674-F1
#
_cell.length_a   1.000
_cell.length_b   1.000
_cell.length_c   1.000
_cell.angle_alpha   90.00
_cell.angle_beta   90.00
_cell.angle_gamma   90.00
#
_symmetry.space_group_name_H-M   'P 1'
#
loop_
_entity.id
_entity.type
_entity.pdbx_description
1 polymer ?
#
loop_
_entity_poly.entity_id
_entity_poly.type
_entity_poly.pdbx_seq_one_letter_code
_entity_poly.pdbx_strand_id
1 'polypeptide(L)'
;MLILEANDTIAPVQPKPGTQVLIPSQMLLPDVPREGIVVNLAELRLYYFPPGENQVQVYPLGIGQLGLETPEMTTRVGQKIPNPTWTPTAGIRARSLEKGVTLPQWSRPDRTIPWAAMRWRLAYG
;
A
#
# COMPACT_ATOMS: atom_id res chain seq x y z
N MET A 1 8.52 -10.14 2.29
CA MET A 1 7.45 -10.51 1.33
C MET A 1 6.90 -11.86 1.75
N LEU A 2 5.71 -11.90 2.35
CA LEU A 2 5.23 -13.05 3.13
C LEU A 2 5.15 -14.39 2.37
N ILE A 3 4.82 -14.36 1.07
CA ILE A 3 4.80 -15.57 0.26
C ILE A 3 6.21 -16.15 0.10
N LEU A 4 7.24 -15.32 -0.09
CA LEU A 4 8.62 -15.80 -0.21
C LEU A 4 9.18 -16.25 1.14
N GLU A 5 8.80 -15.58 2.23
CA GLU A 5 9.20 -15.98 3.58
C GLU A 5 8.61 -17.33 3.99
N ALA A 6 7.37 -17.61 3.61
CA ALA A 6 6.71 -18.89 3.87
C ALA A 6 7.09 -20.01 2.88
N ASN A 7 7.82 -19.67 1.79
CA ASN A 7 8.18 -20.58 0.71
C ASN A 7 9.64 -20.32 0.27
N ASP A 8 10.60 -20.71 1.08
CA ASP A 8 12.04 -20.48 0.84
C ASP A 8 12.64 -21.33 -0.30
N THR A 9 11.89 -22.31 -0.81
CA THR A 9 12.31 -23.23 -1.87
C THR A 9 11.73 -22.92 -3.25
N ILE A 10 10.84 -21.93 -3.37
CA ILE A 10 10.18 -21.60 -4.65
C ILE A 10 10.93 -20.49 -5.40
N ALA A 11 10.96 -20.59 -6.72
CA ALA A 11 11.42 -19.48 -7.55
C ALA A 11 10.46 -18.28 -7.38
N PRO A 12 10.96 -17.08 -7.01
CA PRO A 12 10.10 -15.92 -6.72
C PRO A 12 9.38 -15.37 -7.96
N VAL A 13 9.93 -15.66 -9.14
CA VAL A 13 9.40 -15.24 -10.43
C VAL A 13 9.20 -16.48 -11.28
N GLN A 14 7.99 -16.66 -11.82
CA GLN A 14 7.59 -17.79 -12.67
C GLN A 14 7.84 -19.17 -12.01
N PRO A 15 7.17 -19.48 -10.88
CA PRO A 15 7.19 -20.84 -10.36
C PRO A 15 6.64 -21.81 -11.41
N LYS A 16 7.23 -23.02 -11.49
CA LYS A 16 6.83 -24.03 -12.46
C LYS A 16 5.35 -24.42 -12.25
N PRO A 17 4.58 -24.68 -13.31
CA PRO A 17 3.23 -25.22 -13.15
C PRO A 17 3.23 -26.48 -12.27
N GLY A 18 2.27 -26.58 -11.35
CA GLY A 18 2.20 -27.67 -10.37
C GLY A 18 3.03 -27.46 -9.09
N THR A 19 3.77 -26.34 -8.97
CA THR A 19 4.44 -25.97 -7.71
C THR A 19 3.41 -25.72 -6.63
N GLN A 20 3.52 -26.43 -5.50
CA GLN A 20 2.70 -26.15 -4.32
C GLN A 20 3.24 -24.91 -3.61
N VAL A 21 2.36 -24.00 -3.25
CA VAL A 21 2.70 -22.75 -2.56
C VAL A 21 1.87 -22.67 -1.29
N LEU A 22 2.55 -22.51 -0.16
CA LEU A 22 1.92 -22.23 1.11
C LEU A 22 1.42 -20.79 1.11
N ILE A 23 0.14 -20.60 1.40
CA ILE A 23 -0.46 -19.28 1.60
C ILE A 23 -0.52 -19.00 3.11
N PRO A 24 0.34 -18.11 3.65
CA PRO A 24 0.39 -17.83 5.08
C PRO A 24 -0.79 -16.92 5.49
N SER A 25 -1.97 -17.53 5.67
CA SER A 25 -3.19 -16.85 6.11
C SER A 25 -3.30 -16.71 7.62
N GLN A 26 -2.59 -17.55 8.38
CA GLN A 26 -2.54 -17.46 9.84
C GLN A 26 -1.56 -16.36 10.26
N MET A 27 -1.98 -15.51 11.19
CA MET A 27 -1.16 -14.42 11.72
C MET A 27 -1.60 -14.03 13.12
N LEU A 28 -0.69 -13.40 13.86
CA LEU A 28 -1.02 -12.70 15.09
C LEU A 28 -1.57 -11.31 14.75
N LEU A 29 -2.55 -10.85 15.52
CA LEU A 29 -3.02 -9.48 15.39
C LEU A 29 -2.06 -8.55 16.13
N PRO A 30 -1.84 -7.31 15.63
CA PRO A 30 -1.01 -6.34 16.32
C PRO A 30 -1.61 -6.02 17.70
N ASP A 31 -0.73 -5.79 18.68
CA ASP A 31 -1.10 -5.43 20.05
C ASP A 31 -1.42 -3.93 20.16
N VAL A 32 -2.56 -3.55 19.59
CA VAL A 32 -3.06 -2.17 19.54
C VAL A 32 -4.59 -2.16 19.69
N PRO A 33 -5.22 -1.00 19.96
CA PRO A 33 -6.67 -0.89 19.93
C PRO A 33 -7.24 -1.40 18.61
N ARG A 34 -8.22 -2.30 18.68
CA ARG A 34 -8.86 -2.94 17.52
C ARG A 34 -9.94 -2.05 16.94
N GLU A 35 -9.54 -0.85 16.54
CA GLU A 35 -10.44 0.19 16.07
C GLU A 35 -9.94 0.80 14.76
N GLY A 36 -10.84 0.93 13.78
CA GLY A 36 -10.53 1.61 12.54
C GLY A 36 -9.42 0.92 11.74
N ILE A 37 -8.42 1.69 11.30
CA ILE A 37 -7.36 1.21 10.42
C ILE A 37 -6.02 1.23 11.16
N VAL A 38 -5.35 0.08 11.16
CA VAL A 38 -3.98 -0.07 11.67
C VAL A 38 -3.08 -0.47 10.50
N VAL A 39 -1.99 0.26 10.29
CA VAL A 39 -0.99 -0.06 9.27
C VAL A 39 0.26 -0.55 9.97
N ASN A 40 0.66 -1.80 9.69
CA ASN A 40 1.92 -2.37 10.13
C ASN A 40 2.92 -2.35 8.97
N LEU A 41 3.89 -1.44 9.04
CA LEU A 41 4.90 -1.25 8.00
C LEU A 41 5.89 -2.42 7.91
N ALA A 42 6.21 -3.07 9.03
CA ALA A 42 7.14 -4.21 9.07
C ALA A 42 6.55 -5.45 8.38
N GLU A 43 5.24 -5.65 8.52
CA GLU A 43 4.53 -6.79 7.91
C GLU A 43 3.93 -6.47 6.54
N LEU A 44 3.97 -5.20 6.11
CA LEU A 44 3.31 -4.71 4.89
C LEU A 44 1.80 -5.06 4.87
N ARG A 45 1.14 -4.85 6.02
CA ARG A 45 -0.27 -5.18 6.23
C ARG A 45 -1.07 -3.98 6.71
N LEU A 46 -2.28 -3.87 6.19
CA LEU A 46 -3.32 -3.00 6.69
C LEU A 46 -4.40 -3.87 7.34
N TYR A 47 -4.70 -3.60 8.61
CA TYR A 47 -5.77 -4.20 9.37
C TYR A 47 -6.91 -3.18 9.47
N TYR A 48 -8.11 -3.58 9.09
CA TYR A 48 -9.32 -2.80 9.28
C TYR A 48 -10.25 -3.54 10.24
N PHE A 49 -10.59 -2.86 11.34
CA PHE A 49 -11.53 -3.30 12.36
C PHE A 49 -12.84 -2.51 12.16
N PRO A 50 -13.86 -3.11 11.52
CA PRO A 50 -15.12 -2.42 11.27
C PRO A 50 -15.84 -2.09 12.59
N PRO A 51 -16.41 -0.88 12.74
CA PRO A 51 -17.09 -0.50 13.96
C PRO A 51 -18.32 -1.38 14.20
N GLY A 52 -18.43 -1.94 15.40
CA GLY A 52 -19.57 -2.79 15.79
C GLY A 52 -19.49 -4.24 15.33
N GLU A 53 -18.42 -4.65 14.65
CA GLU A 53 -18.21 -6.02 14.20
C GLU A 53 -17.03 -6.66 14.94
N ASN A 54 -17.17 -7.93 15.35
CA ASN A 54 -16.06 -8.69 15.93
C ASN A 54 -15.28 -9.44 14.83
N GLN A 55 -14.78 -8.68 13.84
CA GLN A 55 -13.99 -9.21 12.75
C GLN A 55 -12.84 -8.26 12.40
N VAL A 56 -11.85 -8.79 11.68
CA VAL A 56 -10.75 -8.01 11.12
C VAL A 56 -10.60 -8.33 9.65
N GLN A 57 -10.42 -7.29 8.85
CA GLN A 57 -10.13 -7.40 7.43
C GLN A 57 -8.66 -7.06 7.23
N VAL A 58 -7.89 -7.98 6.61
CA VAL A 58 -6.44 -7.81 6.43
C VAL A 58 -6.13 -7.68 4.94
N TYR A 59 -5.41 -6.62 4.59
CA TYR A 59 -5.02 -6.31 3.22
C TYR A 59 -3.50 -6.19 3.11
N PRO A 60 -2.88 -6.72 2.04
CA PRO A 60 -1.49 -6.42 1.74
C PRO A 60 -1.34 -4.94 1.36
N LEU A 61 -0.22 -4.34 1.73
CA LEU A 61 0.08 -2.93 1.49
C LEU A 61 1.42 -2.77 0.78
N GLY A 62 1.48 -1.84 -0.17
CA GLY A 62 2.74 -1.29 -0.68
C GLY A 62 3.09 0.01 0.04
N ILE A 63 4.37 0.23 0.34
CA ILE A 63 4.87 1.44 1.01
C ILE A 63 5.71 2.30 0.06
N GLY A 64 6.07 3.50 0.51
CA GLY A 64 6.96 4.40 -0.22
C GLY A 64 8.32 3.77 -0.52
N GLN A 65 9.01 4.32 -1.52
CA GLN A 65 10.37 3.90 -1.88
C GLN A 65 11.36 4.28 -0.77
N LEU A 66 12.52 3.60 -0.72
CA LEU A 66 13.62 3.99 0.16
C LEU A 66 13.98 5.48 -0.05
N GLY A 67 14.08 6.25 1.04
CA GLY A 67 14.27 7.71 1.00
C GLY A 67 13.00 8.52 0.73
N LEU A 68 11.83 7.86 0.63
CA LEU A 68 10.48 8.42 0.61
C LEU A 68 9.59 7.58 1.53
N GLU A 69 10.06 7.39 2.76
CA GLU A 69 9.48 6.46 3.72
C GLU A 69 8.05 6.86 4.08
N THR A 70 7.21 5.86 4.30
CA THR A 70 5.88 6.08 4.88
C THR A 70 6.07 6.50 6.34
N PRO A 71 5.65 7.70 6.76
CA PRO A 71 5.84 8.14 8.13
C PRO A 71 4.98 7.33 9.10
N GLU A 72 5.51 7.10 10.30
CA GLU A 72 4.74 6.56 11.43
C GLU A 72 3.92 7.67 12.08
N MET A 73 2.60 7.51 12.10
CA MET A 73 1.70 8.52 12.66
C MET A 73 0.33 7.94 13.03
N THR A 74 -0.38 8.63 13.91
CA THR A 74 -1.82 8.48 14.10
C THR A 74 -2.55 9.53 13.29
N THR A 75 -3.55 9.11 12.50
CA THR A 75 -4.26 9.99 11.55
C THR A 75 -5.64 9.45 11.24
N ARG A 76 -6.43 10.21 10.48
CA ARG A 76 -7.77 9.83 10.01
C ARG A 76 -7.89 10.01 8.50
N VAL A 77 -8.76 9.21 7.89
CA VAL A 77 -9.17 9.42 6.50
C VAL A 77 -10.06 10.67 6.44
N GLY A 78 -9.50 11.76 5.92
CA GLY A 78 -10.24 13.02 5.74
C GLY A 78 -11.08 13.05 4.46
N GLN A 79 -10.64 12.34 3.41
CA GLN A 79 -11.37 12.31 2.14
C GLN A 79 -11.19 10.97 1.43
N LYS A 80 -12.26 10.48 0.80
CA LYS A 80 -12.25 9.36 -0.14
C LYS A 80 -12.55 9.90 -1.54
N ILE A 81 -11.65 9.68 -2.50
CA ILE A 81 -11.71 10.26 -3.84
C ILE A 81 -11.80 9.12 -4.86
N PRO A 82 -12.99 8.86 -5.45
CA PRO A 82 -13.11 7.91 -6.55
C PRO A 82 -12.49 8.50 -7.82
N ASN A 83 -11.83 7.65 -8.63
CA ASN A 83 -11.19 8.01 -9.90
C ASN A 83 -10.35 9.31 -9.80
N PRO A 84 -9.29 9.34 -8.96
CA PRO A 84 -8.52 10.54 -8.69
C PRO A 84 -7.65 10.98 -9.89
N THR A 85 -7.50 12.29 -10.08
CA THR A 85 -6.54 12.89 -11.03
C THR A 85 -5.13 12.95 -10.45
N TRP A 86 -4.09 12.84 -11.31
CA TRP A 86 -2.67 12.87 -10.91
C TRP A 86 -2.04 14.22 -10.95
N THR A 87 -1.32 14.56 -9.90
CA THR A 87 -0.56 15.79 -9.78
C THR A 87 0.75 15.40 -9.10
N PRO A 88 1.82 15.21 -9.88
CA PRO A 88 3.12 14.91 -9.30
C PRO A 88 3.54 16.06 -8.37
N THR A 89 4.19 15.74 -7.25
CA THR A 89 4.78 16.78 -6.40
C THR A 89 5.99 17.41 -7.07
N ALA A 90 6.44 18.58 -6.57
CA ALA A 90 7.64 19.23 -7.10
C ALA A 90 8.88 18.30 -7.03
N GLY A 91 9.04 17.56 -5.93
CA GLY A 91 10.12 16.58 -5.78
C GLY A 91 10.05 15.42 -6.77
N ILE A 92 8.84 14.90 -7.06
CA ILE A 92 8.67 13.86 -8.09
C ILE A 92 9.05 14.40 -9.47
N ARG A 93 8.62 15.62 -9.82
CA ARG A 93 8.98 16.24 -11.12
C ARG A 93 10.49 16.44 -11.26
N ALA A 94 11.16 16.95 -10.22
CA ALA A 94 12.60 17.16 -10.23
C ALA A 94 13.35 15.83 -10.45
N ARG A 95 13.02 14.79 -9.68
CA ARG A 95 13.62 13.45 -9.81
C ARG A 95 13.37 12.80 -11.17
N SER A 96 12.18 12.99 -11.73
CA SER A 96 11.88 12.49 -13.08
C SER A 96 12.66 13.22 -14.15
N LEU A 97 12.82 14.54 -14.01
CA LEU A 97 13.59 15.37 -14.93
C LEU A 97 15.08 15.00 -14.92
N GLU A 98 15.65 14.72 -13.75
CA GLU A 98 17.03 14.19 -13.61
C GLU A 98 17.24 12.87 -14.38
N LYS A 99 16.17 12.08 -14.55
CA LYS A 99 16.16 10.84 -15.32
C LYS A 99 15.75 11.03 -16.79
N GLY A 100 15.62 12.27 -17.25
CA GLY A 100 15.22 12.61 -18.62
C GLY A 100 13.72 12.43 -18.89
N VAL A 101 12.89 12.27 -17.86
CA VAL A 101 11.44 12.08 -18.00
C VAL A 101 10.70 13.36 -17.61
N THR A 102 10.07 14.01 -18.59
CA THR A 102 9.21 15.17 -18.35
C THR A 102 7.80 14.70 -17.99
N LEU A 103 7.38 14.96 -16.75
CA LEU A 103 6.03 14.64 -16.28
C LEU A 103 5.04 15.78 -16.57
N PRO A 104 3.76 15.47 -16.86
CA PRO A 104 2.73 16.48 -17.00
C PRO A 104 2.44 17.17 -15.66
N GLN A 105 1.87 18.38 -15.70
CA GLN A 105 1.41 19.08 -14.49
C GLN A 105 0.31 18.28 -13.78
N TRP A 106 -0.60 17.70 -14.56
CA TRP A 106 -1.60 16.78 -14.06
C TRP A 106 -2.00 15.75 -15.12
N SER A 107 -2.54 14.62 -14.68
CA SER A 107 -3.04 13.54 -15.54
C SER A 107 -4.47 13.16 -15.17
N ARG A 108 -5.27 12.78 -16.18
CA ARG A 108 -6.61 12.23 -15.97
C ARG A 108 -6.54 10.83 -15.33
N PRO A 109 -7.62 10.37 -14.68
CA PRO A 109 -7.70 9.00 -14.20
C PRO A 109 -7.63 8.02 -15.39
N ASP A 110 -6.56 7.23 -15.43
CA ASP A 110 -6.39 6.13 -16.38
C ASP A 110 -5.52 5.02 -15.74
N ARG A 111 -5.15 4.00 -16.52
CA ARG A 111 -4.33 2.88 -16.03
C ARG A 111 -2.83 3.19 -15.92
N THR A 112 -2.40 4.38 -16.36
CA THR A 112 -0.98 4.75 -16.45
C THR A 112 -0.52 5.60 -15.26
N ILE A 113 -1.46 6.26 -14.57
CA ILE A 113 -1.14 7.04 -13.37
C ILE A 113 -0.94 6.14 -12.15
N PRO A 114 -0.21 6.60 -11.12
CA PRO A 114 0.09 5.77 -9.95
C PRO A 114 -1.09 5.39 -9.06
N TRP A 115 -2.26 6.01 -9.23
CA TRP A 115 -3.43 5.64 -8.44
C TRP A 115 -4.40 4.79 -9.23
N ALA A 116 -5.00 3.87 -8.50
CA ALA A 116 -6.08 3.03 -8.97
C ALA A 116 -7.44 3.78 -8.88
N ALA A 117 -8.52 3.01 -8.84
CA ALA A 117 -9.90 3.51 -8.81
C ALA A 117 -10.25 4.38 -7.59
N MET A 118 -9.42 4.40 -6.54
CA MET A 118 -9.71 5.11 -5.30
C MET A 118 -8.43 5.67 -4.67
N ARG A 119 -8.55 6.88 -4.11
CA ARG A 119 -7.51 7.49 -3.26
C ARG A 119 -8.12 7.95 -1.95
N TRP A 120 -7.52 7.53 -0.84
CA TRP A 120 -7.85 8.05 0.48
C TRP A 120 -6.81 9.08 0.90
N ARG A 121 -7.28 10.28 1.26
CA ARG A 121 -6.42 11.36 1.77
C ARG A 121 -6.47 11.34 3.28
N LEU A 122 -5.30 11.22 3.89
CA LEU A 122 -5.12 11.33 5.33
C LEU A 122 -5.14 12.81 5.72
N ALA A 123 -5.84 13.13 6.80
CA ALA A 123 -5.85 14.48 7.36
C ALA A 123 -4.70 14.64 8.36
N TYR A 124 -4.08 15.82 8.37
CA TYR A 124 -3.12 16.22 9.38
C TYR A 124 -3.80 17.25 10.30
N GLY A 125 -3.75 17.02 11.62
CA GLY A 125 -4.53 17.74 12.64
C GLY A 125 -5.81 16.98 13.03
#